data_AF-A0A928RG26-F1
#
_entry.id   AF-A0A928RG26-F1
#
_cell.length_a   1.000
_cell.length_b   1.000
_cell.length_c   1.000
_cell.angle_alpha   90.00
_cell.angle_beta   90.00
_cell.angle_gamma   90.00
#
_symmetry.space_group_name_H-M   'P 1'
#
loop_
_entity.id
_entity.type
_entity.pdbx_description
1 polymer ?
#
loop_
_entity_poly.entity_id
_entity_poly.type
_entity_poly.pdbx_seq_one_letter_code
_entity_poly.pdbx_strand_id
1 'polypeptide(L)'
;MILTQTGGMKMKKVLCIIVSFVMVICQCAFAADVAIKDAGKDIVTVSGSIGEEGLVSVMIINPGFGADDVLPQSRQAVQFYGTANEDADGFEIDVRMTDPHGYEGGEYTVVYSNGSVTKTESFVFYFYGKKLDIIKSINEDGVEGLAADAYRVYSLDNAKLYDAVSTQSLERILLSMGEFEENVDAMYDALLDALHIAAYSDGADILLEDGRLSYVDVVGIDEEDTYEDYLSKLSDSGVKEVHDAVLGGEYETDDDIKDAFSDAVLLNYITNAKSMGFGHVSEIFKKYDELLSENGIDTELIDDVDNKNYVYKKLASSTDKNFADLKKTYEKALKNADSQGESAGGGGGGGGGGSFSESTVTIPSDGPSTPVISGQENGSGYIDNASHPFEDMADASWASESVGALYKRGIISGKSTKAFDPSGFVTREEFAKMAVLAFVGRPEGAQNPFSDVSGWSVPYVASAFC
;
A
#
# COMPACT_ATOMS: atom_id res chain seq x y z
N MET A 1 32.28 -5.69 -0.10
CA MET A 1 32.03 -4.99 1.18
C MET A 1 30.84 -5.68 1.81
N ILE A 2 30.94 -5.98 3.09
CA ILE A 2 30.24 -7.06 3.81
C ILE A 2 28.72 -6.83 3.86
N LEU A 3 27.92 -7.75 3.29
CA LEU A 3 26.49 -7.87 3.53
C LEU A 3 26.27 -8.80 4.72
N THR A 4 26.33 -8.24 5.93
CA THR A 4 25.81 -8.91 7.14
C THR A 4 24.92 -7.93 7.89
N GLN A 5 23.63 -7.96 7.60
CA GLN A 5 22.57 -7.87 8.61
C GLN A 5 21.27 -8.41 8.03
N THR A 6 20.81 -9.50 8.64
CA THR A 6 19.59 -10.23 8.32
C THR A 6 18.37 -9.53 8.88
N GLY A 7 17.71 -8.70 8.06
CA GLY A 7 16.29 -8.40 8.20
C GLY A 7 15.51 -9.43 7.39
N GLY A 8 15.08 -10.52 8.01
CA GLY A 8 14.21 -11.49 7.36
C GLY A 8 12.86 -10.85 7.07
N MET A 9 12.35 -10.98 5.85
CA MET A 9 11.01 -10.51 5.49
C MET A 9 10.01 -11.60 5.89
N LYS A 10 8.95 -11.29 6.65
CA LYS A 10 7.96 -12.32 7.03
C LYS A 10 7.26 -12.87 5.79
N MET A 11 6.98 -14.18 5.77
CA MET A 11 6.32 -14.86 4.65
C MET A 11 4.98 -14.19 4.29
N LYS A 12 4.25 -13.65 5.26
CA LYS A 12 3.06 -12.83 5.01
C LYS A 12 3.32 -11.61 4.13
N LYS A 13 4.41 -10.87 4.41
CA LYS A 13 4.83 -9.69 3.63
C LYS A 13 5.31 -10.09 2.23
N VAL A 14 5.99 -11.23 2.08
CA VAL A 14 6.42 -11.73 0.77
C VAL A 14 5.24 -12.20 -0.08
N LEU A 15 4.26 -12.89 0.53
CA LEU A 15 3.04 -13.28 -0.15
C LEU A 15 2.22 -12.05 -0.54
N CYS A 16 2.09 -11.05 0.34
CA CYS A 16 1.50 -9.76 0.00
C CYS A 16 2.27 -9.07 -1.13
N ILE A 17 3.60 -8.94 -1.10
CA ILE A 17 4.34 -8.30 -2.21
C ILE A 17 4.12 -9.04 -3.53
N ILE A 18 4.12 -10.38 -3.53
CA ILE A 18 3.85 -11.16 -4.74
C ILE A 18 2.39 -10.99 -5.18
N VAL A 19 1.42 -10.98 -4.26
CA VAL A 19 -0.01 -10.78 -4.56
C VAL A 19 -0.31 -9.34 -4.97
N SER A 20 0.34 -8.35 -4.36
CA SER A 20 0.21 -6.91 -4.63
C SER A 20 0.89 -6.53 -5.94
N PHE A 21 2.04 -7.13 -6.29
CA PHE A 21 2.59 -6.98 -7.65
C PHE A 21 1.81 -7.78 -8.69
N VAL A 22 1.27 -8.95 -8.31
CA VAL A 22 0.28 -9.63 -9.15
C VAL A 22 -0.99 -8.79 -9.26
N MET A 23 -1.38 -7.96 -8.29
CA MET A 23 -2.52 -7.01 -8.34
C MET A 23 -2.18 -5.67 -9.03
N VAL A 24 -0.91 -5.24 -9.05
CA VAL A 24 -0.43 -4.16 -9.92
C VAL A 24 -0.31 -4.64 -11.37
N ILE A 25 -0.29 -5.95 -11.59
CA ILE A 25 -0.48 -6.61 -12.90
C ILE A 25 -1.88 -7.26 -13.00
N CYS A 26 -2.75 -7.01 -12.01
CA CYS A 26 -4.10 -7.55 -11.95
C CYS A 26 -5.00 -6.59 -11.18
N GLN A 27 -5.27 -5.46 -11.82
CA GLN A 27 -6.64 -4.95 -11.84
C GLN A 27 -7.51 -5.95 -12.64
N CYS A 28 -7.63 -7.18 -12.12
CA CYS A 28 -8.61 -8.14 -12.59
C CYS A 28 -9.35 -8.67 -11.38
N ALA A 29 -10.42 -7.97 -11.02
CA ALA A 29 -11.77 -8.53 -11.01
C ALA A 29 -12.69 -7.66 -10.15
N PHE A 30 -13.39 -6.71 -10.78
CA PHE A 30 -14.84 -6.75 -10.87
C PHE A 30 -15.27 -5.93 -12.10
N ALA A 31 -15.28 -6.61 -13.25
CA ALA A 31 -16.10 -6.35 -14.43
C ALA A 31 -16.18 -4.89 -14.96
N ALA A 32 -15.10 -4.44 -15.60
CA ALA A 32 -15.19 -3.95 -16.97
C ALA A 32 -14.10 -4.70 -17.76
N ASP A 33 -14.47 -5.44 -18.80
CA ASP A 33 -13.51 -6.18 -19.63
C ASP A 33 -12.63 -5.23 -20.50
N VAL A 34 -12.83 -3.92 -20.34
CA VAL A 34 -12.09 -2.83 -20.98
C VAL A 34 -11.76 -1.74 -19.95
N ALA A 35 -10.50 -1.28 -19.97
CA ALA A 35 -10.03 -0.10 -19.27
C ALA A 35 -9.94 1.09 -20.25
N ILE A 36 -10.36 2.26 -19.80
CA ILE A 36 -10.37 3.48 -20.59
C ILE A 36 -9.65 4.56 -19.80
N LYS A 37 -8.54 5.05 -20.33
CA LYS A 37 -7.68 6.04 -19.66
C LYS A 37 -7.60 7.29 -20.51
N ASP A 38 -7.77 8.46 -19.88
CA ASP A 38 -7.42 9.73 -20.49
C ASP A 38 -5.89 9.87 -20.45
N ALA A 39 -5.25 9.76 -21.62
CA ALA A 39 -3.79 9.88 -21.78
C ALA A 39 -3.34 11.35 -21.95
N GLY A 40 -4.25 12.30 -21.73
CA GLY A 40 -4.02 13.73 -21.83
C GLY A 40 -4.08 14.25 -23.26
N LYS A 41 -4.24 15.58 -23.39
CA LYS A 41 -4.30 16.30 -24.68
C LYS A 41 -5.28 15.67 -25.68
N ASP A 42 -6.46 15.33 -25.19
CA ASP A 42 -7.55 14.71 -25.94
C ASP A 42 -7.22 13.34 -26.53
N ILE A 43 -6.34 12.57 -25.89
CA ILE A 43 -6.05 11.19 -26.24
C ILE A 43 -6.68 10.28 -25.21
N VAL A 44 -7.41 9.27 -25.67
CA VAL A 44 -7.98 8.22 -24.83
C VAL A 44 -7.36 6.89 -25.24
N THR A 45 -6.80 6.17 -24.28
CA THR A 45 -6.33 4.80 -24.47
C THR A 45 -7.47 3.85 -24.09
N VAL A 46 -7.88 3.01 -25.04
CA VAL A 46 -8.84 1.93 -24.82
C VAL A 46 -8.09 0.62 -24.84
N SER A 47 -8.14 -0.13 -23.74
CA SER A 47 -7.53 -1.46 -23.65
C SER A 47 -8.51 -2.47 -23.06
N GLY A 48 -8.33 -3.76 -23.34
CA GLY A 48 -9.18 -4.81 -22.79
C GLY A 48 -8.99 -6.17 -23.44
N SER A 49 -9.90 -7.11 -23.18
CA SER A 49 -9.85 -8.45 -23.78
C SER A 49 -11.23 -8.96 -24.22
N ILE A 50 -11.24 -9.58 -25.41
CA ILE A 50 -12.38 -10.31 -25.94
C ILE A 50 -12.23 -11.83 -25.81
N GLY A 51 -11.07 -12.30 -25.35
CA GLY A 51 -10.78 -13.68 -24.98
C GLY A 51 -10.26 -14.55 -26.12
N GLU A 52 -10.00 -13.96 -27.29
CA GLU A 52 -9.43 -14.64 -28.46
C GLU A 52 -8.39 -13.72 -29.12
N GLU A 53 -7.16 -14.21 -29.30
CA GLU A 53 -6.11 -13.49 -30.02
C GLU A 53 -6.56 -13.19 -31.46
N GLY A 54 -6.33 -11.96 -31.92
CA GLY A 54 -6.66 -11.54 -33.26
C GLY A 54 -7.18 -10.12 -33.37
N LEU A 55 -7.81 -9.81 -34.50
CA LEU A 55 -8.22 -8.44 -34.81
C LEU A 55 -9.50 -8.06 -34.07
N VAL A 56 -9.44 -6.98 -33.30
CA VAL A 56 -10.57 -6.38 -32.59
C VAL A 56 -10.92 -5.05 -33.25
N SER A 57 -12.17 -4.91 -33.68
CA SER A 57 -12.73 -3.62 -34.10
C SER A 57 -13.12 -2.80 -32.87
N VAL A 58 -12.79 -1.51 -32.85
CA VAL A 58 -13.09 -0.59 -31.75
C VAL A 58 -13.81 0.64 -32.33
N MET A 59 -14.95 0.99 -31.74
CA MET A 59 -15.76 2.15 -32.10
C MET A 59 -16.04 2.98 -30.87
N ILE A 60 -15.85 4.30 -30.96
CA ILE A 60 -16.29 5.23 -29.91
C ILE A 60 -17.46 6.04 -30.46
N ILE A 61 -18.53 6.12 -29.68
CA ILE A 61 -19.79 6.78 -29.99
C ILE A 61 -19.89 8.05 -29.15
N ASN A 62 -20.29 9.15 -29.79
CA ASN A 62 -20.48 10.46 -29.16
C ASN A 62 -21.64 10.46 -28.16
N PRO A 63 -21.64 11.39 -27.18
CA PRO A 63 -22.70 11.50 -26.19
C PRO A 63 -24.08 11.71 -26.83
N GLY A 64 -25.09 11.07 -26.27
CA GLY A 64 -26.48 11.17 -26.71
C GLY A 64 -26.87 10.25 -27.87
N PHE A 65 -25.97 9.37 -28.31
CA PHE A 65 -26.24 8.33 -29.31
C PHE A 65 -26.01 6.93 -28.71
N GLY A 66 -26.87 5.97 -29.04
CA GLY A 66 -26.67 4.56 -28.71
C GLY A 66 -26.02 3.76 -29.84
N ALA A 67 -25.58 2.53 -29.53
CA ALA A 67 -25.02 1.61 -30.53
C ALA A 67 -25.98 1.33 -31.71
N ASP A 68 -27.29 1.30 -31.43
CA ASP A 68 -28.33 1.09 -32.44
C ASP A 68 -28.56 2.31 -33.35
N ASP A 69 -28.10 3.50 -32.95
CA ASP A 69 -28.22 4.75 -33.72
C ASP A 69 -27.11 4.91 -34.78
N VAL A 70 -26.12 4.01 -34.79
CA VAL A 70 -24.98 4.02 -35.72
C VAL A 70 -25.39 3.42 -37.07
N LEU A 71 -26.07 4.22 -37.90
CA LEU A 71 -26.27 3.91 -39.31
C LEU A 71 -25.00 4.22 -40.15
N PRO A 72 -24.80 3.60 -41.33
CA PRO A 72 -23.60 3.75 -42.18
C PRO A 72 -23.25 5.18 -42.65
N GLN A 73 -24.01 6.20 -42.23
CA GLN A 73 -23.86 7.60 -42.64
C GLN A 73 -23.88 8.59 -41.45
N SER A 74 -24.00 8.12 -40.21
CA SER A 74 -24.07 9.00 -39.03
C SER A 74 -22.68 9.47 -38.60
N ARG A 75 -22.09 10.40 -39.38
CA ARG A 75 -20.81 11.04 -39.01
C ARG A 75 -20.87 11.83 -37.69
N GLN A 76 -22.06 12.13 -37.20
CA GLN A 76 -22.26 12.83 -35.93
C GLN A 76 -22.27 11.87 -34.73
N ALA A 77 -22.67 10.61 -34.91
CA ALA A 77 -22.73 9.64 -33.81
C ALA A 77 -21.37 8.99 -33.52
N VAL A 78 -20.49 8.85 -34.52
CA VAL A 78 -19.23 8.12 -34.36
C VAL A 78 -18.07 9.07 -34.17
N GLN A 79 -17.41 8.96 -33.01
CA GLN A 79 -16.20 9.69 -32.66
C GLN A 79 -14.95 9.05 -33.26
N PHE A 80 -14.89 7.72 -33.21
CA PHE A 80 -13.76 6.95 -33.70
C PHE A 80 -14.22 5.58 -34.20
N TYR A 81 -13.54 5.07 -35.23
CA TYR A 81 -13.65 3.69 -35.66
C TYR A 81 -12.28 3.21 -36.14
N GLY A 82 -11.78 2.12 -35.57
CA GLY A 82 -10.48 1.55 -35.87
C GLY A 82 -10.39 0.08 -35.49
N THR A 83 -9.18 -0.46 -35.57
CA THR A 83 -8.91 -1.87 -35.24
C THR A 83 -7.62 -1.97 -34.44
N ALA A 84 -7.63 -2.80 -33.41
CA ALA A 84 -6.48 -3.19 -32.61
C ALA A 84 -6.22 -4.70 -32.79
N ASN A 85 -5.04 -5.17 -32.42
CA ASN A 85 -4.75 -6.60 -32.36
C ASN A 85 -4.73 -7.02 -30.89
N GLU A 86 -5.49 -8.04 -30.55
CA GLU A 86 -5.47 -8.70 -29.25
C GLU A 86 -4.37 -9.76 -29.24
N ASP A 87 -3.50 -9.69 -28.24
CA ASP A 87 -2.49 -10.69 -27.92
C ASP A 87 -2.73 -11.28 -26.52
N ALA A 88 -1.71 -11.88 -25.91
CA ALA A 88 -1.81 -12.51 -24.59
C ALA A 88 -2.16 -11.52 -23.47
N ASP A 89 -1.85 -10.23 -23.65
CA ASP A 89 -2.08 -9.17 -22.67
C ASP A 89 -3.37 -8.37 -22.96
N GLY A 90 -4.07 -8.70 -24.06
CA GLY A 90 -5.27 -8.01 -24.52
C GLY A 90 -5.03 -7.18 -25.78
N PHE A 91 -5.97 -6.29 -26.09
CA PHE A 91 -5.80 -5.25 -27.12
C PHE A 91 -5.62 -3.89 -26.46
N GLU A 92 -4.92 -2.99 -27.15
CA GLU A 92 -4.79 -1.58 -26.76
C GLU A 92 -4.84 -0.69 -28.01
N ILE A 93 -5.50 0.46 -27.90
CA ILE A 93 -5.53 1.48 -28.95
C ILE A 93 -5.62 2.89 -28.38
N ASP A 94 -4.74 3.76 -28.87
CA ASP A 94 -4.79 5.20 -28.61
C ASP A 94 -5.68 5.91 -29.62
N VAL A 95 -6.66 6.63 -29.09
CA VAL A 95 -7.64 7.37 -29.87
C VAL A 95 -7.51 8.84 -29.59
N ARG A 96 -7.15 9.63 -30.61
CA ARG A 96 -7.28 11.08 -30.54
C ARG A 96 -8.74 11.46 -30.70
N MET A 97 -9.33 11.96 -29.61
CA MET A 97 -10.65 12.55 -29.59
C MET A 97 -10.62 13.89 -30.34
N THR A 98 -11.67 14.15 -31.12
CA THR A 98 -11.85 15.44 -31.80
C THR A 98 -13.23 15.97 -31.51
N ASP A 99 -13.36 17.29 -31.38
CA ASP A 99 -14.67 17.92 -31.26
C ASP A 99 -15.06 18.69 -32.52
N PRO A 100 -15.59 18.02 -33.56
CA PRO A 100 -16.07 18.70 -34.76
C PRO A 100 -17.44 19.39 -34.55
N HIS A 101 -18.09 19.22 -33.40
CA HIS A 101 -19.50 19.57 -33.20
C HIS A 101 -19.79 20.45 -31.97
N GLY A 102 -18.76 20.85 -31.22
CA GLY A 102 -18.89 21.71 -30.04
C GLY A 102 -19.24 20.96 -28.76
N TYR A 103 -18.99 19.65 -28.71
CA TYR A 103 -19.08 18.87 -27.48
C TYR A 103 -17.94 19.27 -26.54
N GLU A 104 -18.25 19.89 -25.40
CA GLU A 104 -17.28 20.17 -24.35
C GLU A 104 -16.87 18.89 -23.58
N GLY A 105 -17.65 17.81 -23.71
CA GLY A 105 -17.46 16.52 -23.06
C GLY A 105 -18.79 15.80 -22.82
N GLY A 106 -18.74 14.65 -22.16
CA GLY A 106 -19.93 13.87 -21.79
C GLY A 106 -19.64 12.38 -21.62
N GLU A 107 -20.72 11.60 -21.53
CA GLU A 107 -20.66 10.13 -21.51
C GLU A 107 -20.58 9.60 -22.95
N TYR A 108 -19.47 8.96 -23.28
CA TYR A 108 -19.20 8.27 -24.53
C TYR A 108 -19.44 6.78 -24.34
N THR A 109 -19.68 6.08 -25.45
CA THR A 109 -19.80 4.62 -25.46
C THR A 109 -18.73 4.01 -26.35
N VAL A 110 -17.94 3.08 -25.81
CA VAL A 110 -17.04 2.25 -26.61
C VAL A 110 -17.71 0.92 -26.93
N VAL A 111 -17.63 0.50 -28.19
CA VAL A 111 -18.07 -0.81 -28.67
C VAL A 111 -16.85 -1.51 -29.28
N TYR A 112 -16.58 -2.74 -28.85
CA TYR A 112 -15.46 -3.53 -29.34
C TYR A 112 -15.87 -4.96 -29.68
N SER A 113 -15.36 -5.49 -30.79
CA SER A 113 -15.81 -6.77 -31.36
C SER A 113 -14.76 -7.45 -32.23
N ASN A 114 -14.67 -8.79 -32.14
CA ASN A 114 -13.91 -9.65 -33.06
C ASN A 114 -14.78 -10.30 -34.16
N GLY A 115 -16.04 -9.86 -34.29
CA GLY A 115 -17.03 -10.40 -35.22
C GLY A 115 -17.87 -11.55 -34.67
N SER A 116 -17.42 -12.24 -33.62
CA SER A 116 -18.19 -13.29 -32.92
C SER A 116 -18.77 -12.79 -31.61
N VAL A 117 -17.99 -11.99 -30.88
CA VAL A 117 -18.36 -11.37 -29.61
C VAL A 117 -18.38 -9.86 -29.81
N THR A 118 -19.34 -9.19 -29.18
CA THR A 118 -19.41 -7.72 -29.11
C THR A 118 -19.64 -7.33 -27.67
N LYS A 119 -18.84 -6.40 -27.17
CA LYS A 119 -18.96 -5.81 -25.85
C LYS A 119 -19.06 -4.30 -25.95
N THR A 120 -19.65 -3.69 -24.93
CA THR A 120 -19.95 -2.25 -24.88
C THR A 120 -19.69 -1.74 -23.48
N GLU A 121 -19.01 -0.61 -23.36
CA GLU A 121 -18.76 0.09 -22.09
C GLU A 121 -19.00 1.59 -22.25
N SER A 122 -19.43 2.26 -21.18
CA SER A 122 -19.56 3.72 -21.13
C SER A 122 -18.40 4.35 -20.36
N PHE A 123 -17.99 5.54 -20.77
CA PHE A 123 -17.01 6.35 -20.03
C PHE A 123 -17.29 7.83 -20.15
N VAL A 124 -16.88 8.60 -19.14
CA VAL A 124 -17.01 10.05 -19.14
C VAL A 124 -15.68 10.67 -19.58
N PHE A 125 -15.74 11.54 -20.59
CA PHE A 125 -14.57 12.25 -21.11
C PHE A 125 -14.90 13.73 -21.36
N TYR A 126 -13.97 14.60 -21.02
CA TYR A 126 -14.05 16.04 -21.29
C TYR A 126 -12.80 16.51 -22.01
N PHE A 127 -12.99 17.40 -22.98
CA PHE A 127 -11.87 17.91 -23.76
C PHE A 127 -10.97 18.81 -22.92
N TYR A 128 -9.68 18.85 -23.28
CA TYR A 128 -8.65 19.65 -22.64
C TYR A 128 -9.03 21.12 -22.49
N GLY A 129 -9.69 21.69 -23.51
CA GLY A 129 -10.22 23.06 -23.45
C GLY A 129 -11.23 23.26 -22.32
N LYS A 130 -12.17 22.33 -22.13
CA LYS A 130 -13.15 22.39 -21.05
C LYS A 130 -12.50 22.26 -19.68
N LYS A 131 -11.49 21.39 -19.55
CA LYS A 131 -10.71 21.24 -18.31
C LYS A 131 -10.00 22.55 -17.95
N LEU A 132 -9.38 23.21 -18.92
CA LEU A 132 -8.76 24.54 -18.74
C LEU A 132 -9.77 25.62 -18.35
N ASP A 133 -10.96 25.63 -18.96
CA ASP A 133 -11.99 26.61 -18.63
C ASP A 133 -12.43 26.51 -17.17
N ILE A 134 -12.48 25.30 -16.60
CA ILE A 134 -12.76 25.11 -15.18
C ILE A 134 -11.65 25.69 -14.29
N ILE A 135 -10.37 25.50 -14.65
CA ILE A 135 -9.26 26.11 -13.91
C ILE A 135 -9.43 27.64 -13.87
N LYS A 136 -9.75 28.24 -15.01
CA LYS A 136 -9.98 29.69 -15.10
C LYS A 136 -11.16 30.13 -14.25
N SER A 137 -12.28 29.42 -14.33
CA SER A 137 -13.44 29.72 -13.48
C SER A 137 -13.11 29.61 -12.00
N ILE A 138 -12.31 28.62 -11.57
CA ILE A 138 -11.86 28.51 -10.18
C ILE A 138 -11.00 29.71 -9.77
N ASN A 139 -10.04 30.12 -10.63
CA ASN A 139 -9.17 31.25 -10.35
C ASN A 139 -9.91 32.60 -10.36
N GLU A 140 -10.95 32.76 -11.19
CA GLU A 140 -11.70 34.01 -11.34
C GLU A 140 -12.86 34.14 -10.34
N ASP A 141 -13.66 33.08 -10.19
CA ASP A 141 -14.92 33.08 -9.45
C ASP A 141 -14.79 32.42 -8.06
N GLY A 142 -13.70 31.71 -7.80
CA GLY A 142 -13.45 30.94 -6.58
C GLY A 142 -13.93 29.49 -6.69
N VAL A 143 -13.67 28.69 -5.64
CA VAL A 143 -13.89 27.23 -5.67
C VAL A 143 -15.36 26.83 -5.43
N GLU A 144 -16.15 27.68 -4.78
CA GLU A 144 -17.51 27.36 -4.30
C GLU A 144 -18.42 26.88 -5.44
N GLY A 145 -18.91 25.65 -5.35
CA GLY A 145 -19.76 25.02 -6.37
C GLY A 145 -19.02 24.55 -7.63
N LEU A 146 -17.76 24.95 -7.83
CA LEU A 146 -16.91 24.51 -8.95
C LEU A 146 -16.09 23.26 -8.60
N ALA A 147 -15.83 22.99 -7.32
CA ALA A 147 -15.12 21.78 -6.90
C ALA A 147 -15.77 20.52 -7.49
N ALA A 148 -17.07 20.34 -7.29
CA ALA A 148 -17.79 19.15 -7.79
C ALA A 148 -17.71 19.00 -9.32
N ASP A 149 -17.75 20.12 -10.05
CA ASP A 149 -17.59 20.11 -11.50
C ASP A 149 -16.15 19.77 -11.91
N ALA A 150 -15.14 20.26 -11.20
CA ALA A 150 -13.74 19.91 -11.41
C ALA A 150 -13.51 18.41 -11.20
N TYR A 151 -13.95 17.83 -10.08
CA TYR A 151 -13.81 16.38 -9.84
C TYR A 151 -14.46 15.53 -10.94
N ARG A 152 -15.66 15.92 -11.38
CA ARG A 152 -16.36 15.23 -12.47
C ARG A 152 -15.64 15.36 -13.81
N VAL A 153 -15.05 16.51 -14.10
CA VAL A 153 -14.42 16.81 -15.40
C VAL A 153 -13.02 16.24 -15.53
N TYR A 154 -12.30 16.12 -14.43
CA TYR A 154 -10.98 15.51 -14.39
C TYR A 154 -11.02 13.98 -14.31
N SER A 155 -12.22 13.38 -14.24
CA SER A 155 -12.44 11.92 -14.27
C SER A 155 -11.51 11.18 -13.30
N LEU A 156 -11.40 11.66 -12.07
CA LEU A 156 -10.56 11.02 -11.05
C LEU A 156 -11.10 9.61 -10.76
N ASP A 157 -10.26 8.59 -10.92
CA ASP A 157 -10.54 7.17 -10.62
C ASP A 157 -10.70 6.88 -9.10
N ASN A 158 -11.16 7.89 -8.35
CA ASN A 158 -11.26 7.90 -6.89
C ASN A 158 -12.69 8.19 -6.42
N ALA A 159 -13.70 7.77 -7.19
CA ALA A 159 -15.11 8.01 -6.88
C ALA A 159 -15.50 7.61 -5.45
N LYS A 160 -14.96 6.49 -4.94
CA LYS A 160 -15.21 6.05 -3.56
C LYS A 160 -14.62 6.99 -2.50
N LEU A 161 -13.43 7.55 -2.77
CA LEU A 161 -12.77 8.50 -1.88
C LEU A 161 -13.52 9.83 -1.91
N TYR A 162 -13.90 10.29 -3.11
CA TYR A 162 -14.74 11.47 -3.31
C TYR A 162 -16.08 11.37 -2.57
N ASP A 163 -16.77 10.23 -2.68
CA ASP A 163 -18.04 9.98 -1.98
C ASP A 163 -17.89 9.93 -0.45
N ALA A 164 -16.67 9.70 0.05
CA ALA A 164 -16.36 9.64 1.48
C ALA A 164 -15.99 11.01 2.08
N VAL A 165 -15.87 12.05 1.26
CA VAL A 165 -15.40 13.39 1.63
C VAL A 165 -16.53 14.42 1.51
N SER A 166 -16.56 15.37 2.44
CA SER A 166 -17.47 16.50 2.41
C SER A 166 -17.00 17.57 1.43
N THR A 167 -17.94 18.13 0.68
CA THR A 167 -17.67 19.25 -0.24
C THR A 167 -17.07 20.45 0.49
N GLN A 168 -17.41 20.65 1.77
CA GLN A 168 -16.92 21.77 2.58
C GLN A 168 -15.42 21.66 2.86
N SER A 169 -14.95 20.47 3.26
CA SER A 169 -13.52 20.24 3.48
C SER A 169 -12.74 20.37 2.19
N LEU A 170 -13.29 19.83 1.10
CA LEU A 170 -12.69 19.89 -0.24
C LEU A 170 -12.52 21.33 -0.75
N GLU A 171 -13.59 22.13 -0.67
CA GLU A 171 -13.55 23.55 -1.06
C GLU A 171 -12.59 24.34 -0.16
N ARG A 172 -12.58 24.07 1.15
CA ARG A 172 -11.64 24.72 2.09
C ARG A 172 -10.18 24.46 1.71
N ILE A 173 -9.82 23.22 1.39
CA ILE A 173 -8.43 22.86 1.06
C ILE A 173 -8.04 23.39 -0.32
N LEU A 174 -8.92 23.31 -1.31
CA LEU A 174 -8.65 23.94 -2.61
C LEU A 174 -8.49 25.46 -2.49
N LEU A 175 -9.22 26.11 -1.57
CA LEU A 175 -9.04 27.53 -1.29
C LEU A 175 -7.70 27.83 -0.60
N SER A 176 -7.17 26.94 0.25
CA SER A 176 -5.86 27.14 0.89
C SER A 176 -4.69 26.98 -0.09
N MET A 177 -4.88 26.21 -1.17
CA MET A 177 -3.88 26.02 -2.24
C MET A 177 -3.64 27.29 -3.09
N GLY A 178 -4.60 28.22 -3.14
CA GLY A 178 -4.46 29.50 -3.84
C GLY A 178 -4.75 29.45 -5.34
N GLU A 179 -4.05 30.27 -6.13
CA GLU A 179 -4.23 30.31 -7.60
C GLU A 179 -3.57 29.11 -8.27
N PHE A 180 -4.31 28.43 -9.14
CA PHE A 180 -3.83 27.27 -9.87
C PHE A 180 -3.17 27.68 -11.19
N GLU A 181 -2.10 26.97 -11.57
CA GLU A 181 -1.53 27.08 -12.91
C GLU A 181 -2.59 26.66 -13.96
N GLU A 182 -2.69 27.37 -15.09
CA GLU A 182 -3.54 26.97 -16.23
C GLU A 182 -2.98 25.73 -16.96
N ASN A 183 -2.84 24.64 -16.23
CA ASN A 183 -2.29 23.37 -16.65
C ASN A 183 -3.15 22.23 -16.08
N VAL A 184 -3.71 21.42 -16.98
CA VAL A 184 -4.59 20.31 -16.62
C VAL A 184 -3.89 19.26 -15.76
N ASP A 185 -2.62 18.95 -16.02
CA ASP A 185 -1.90 17.92 -15.25
C ASP A 185 -1.67 18.41 -13.81
N ALA A 186 -1.25 19.66 -13.65
CA ALA A 186 -1.06 20.28 -12.33
C ALA A 186 -2.38 20.40 -11.54
N MET A 187 -3.50 20.72 -12.23
CA MET A 187 -4.81 20.75 -11.58
C MET A 187 -5.29 19.35 -11.16
N TYR A 188 -4.97 18.31 -11.94
CA TYR A 188 -5.29 16.94 -11.57
C TYR A 188 -4.60 16.56 -10.25
N ASP A 189 -3.29 16.82 -10.15
CA ASP A 189 -2.51 16.55 -8.94
C ASP A 189 -3.06 17.33 -7.75
N ALA A 190 -3.34 18.64 -7.93
CA ALA A 190 -3.89 19.47 -6.87
C ALA A 190 -5.28 19.00 -6.37
N LEU A 191 -6.17 18.56 -7.27
CA LEU A 191 -7.46 17.97 -6.89
C LEU A 191 -7.27 16.64 -6.17
N LEU A 192 -6.27 15.84 -6.56
CA LEU A 192 -5.98 14.57 -5.91
C LEU A 192 -5.46 14.81 -4.49
N ASP A 193 -4.51 15.72 -4.30
CA ASP A 193 -3.95 16.09 -3.00
C ASP A 193 -5.06 16.65 -2.09
N ALA A 194 -5.85 17.60 -2.61
CA ALA A 194 -6.97 18.18 -1.87
C ALA A 194 -7.97 17.12 -1.40
N LEU A 195 -8.21 16.09 -2.23
CA LEU A 195 -9.12 15.00 -1.89
C LEU A 195 -8.58 14.13 -0.75
N HIS A 196 -7.28 13.81 -0.74
CA HIS A 196 -6.67 13.04 0.33
C HIS A 196 -6.62 13.82 1.64
N ILE A 197 -6.18 15.08 1.61
CA ILE A 197 -6.17 15.95 2.79
C ILE A 197 -7.58 16.10 3.37
N ALA A 198 -8.59 16.22 2.51
CA ALA A 198 -9.99 16.31 2.93
C ALA A 198 -10.48 15.00 3.56
N ALA A 199 -10.08 13.84 3.02
CA ALA A 199 -10.39 12.54 3.60
C ALA A 199 -9.81 12.36 5.00
N TYR A 200 -8.56 12.80 5.22
CA TYR A 200 -7.96 12.79 6.56
C TYR A 200 -8.69 13.76 7.49
N SER A 201 -9.02 14.96 6.99
CA SER A 201 -9.72 15.99 7.78
C SER A 201 -11.13 15.56 8.18
N ASP A 202 -11.84 14.83 7.32
CA ASP A 202 -13.19 14.33 7.60
C ASP A 202 -13.18 13.01 8.38
N GLY A 203 -12.00 12.41 8.57
CA GLY A 203 -11.83 11.11 9.22
C GLY A 203 -12.51 9.98 8.44
N ALA A 204 -12.36 9.97 7.12
CA ALA A 204 -13.04 9.04 6.24
C ALA A 204 -12.60 7.58 6.50
N ASP A 205 -13.57 6.69 6.77
CA ASP A 205 -13.33 5.28 7.07
C ASP A 205 -12.56 4.53 5.97
N ILE A 206 -12.62 5.01 4.71
CA ILE A 206 -11.90 4.44 3.56
C ILE A 206 -10.38 4.52 3.71
N LEU A 207 -9.89 5.40 4.58
CA LEU A 207 -8.46 5.51 4.92
C LEU A 207 -7.99 4.38 5.84
N LEU A 208 -8.87 3.48 6.29
CA LEU A 208 -8.51 2.35 7.13
C LEU A 208 -8.66 1.02 6.37
N GLU A 209 -7.54 0.35 6.15
CA GLU A 209 -7.48 -0.97 5.53
C GLU A 209 -6.65 -1.92 6.40
N ASP A 210 -7.19 -3.11 6.68
CA ASP A 210 -6.55 -4.13 7.55
C ASP A 210 -6.06 -3.59 8.91
N GLY A 211 -6.78 -2.61 9.46
CA GLY A 211 -6.45 -1.98 10.75
C GLY A 211 -5.22 -1.07 10.67
N ARG A 212 -4.94 -0.49 9.51
CA ARG A 212 -3.86 0.48 9.26
C ARG A 212 -4.37 1.61 8.36
N LEU A 213 -3.71 2.77 8.47
CA LEU A 213 -3.85 3.85 7.50
C LEU A 213 -3.48 3.37 6.10
N SER A 214 -4.32 3.70 5.12
CA SER A 214 -4.15 3.51 3.68
C SER A 214 -3.83 4.86 3.01
N TYR A 215 -3.39 4.84 1.74
CA TYR A 215 -2.94 6.02 1.00
C TYR A 215 -1.81 6.81 1.69
N VAL A 216 -1.02 6.13 2.52
CA VAL A 216 0.09 6.75 3.28
C VAL A 216 1.22 7.24 2.38
N ASP A 217 1.39 6.64 1.22
CA ASP A 217 2.33 7.02 0.17
C ASP A 217 1.91 8.30 -0.55
N VAL A 218 0.60 8.52 -0.70
CA VAL A 218 0.07 9.71 -1.37
C VAL A 218 0.31 10.97 -0.53
N VAL A 219 0.07 10.89 0.78
CA VAL A 219 0.33 11.99 1.72
C VAL A 219 1.75 11.98 2.30
N GLY A 220 2.62 11.06 1.86
CA GLY A 220 4.01 10.95 2.28
C GLY A 220 4.25 10.55 3.74
N ILE A 221 3.28 9.94 4.41
CA ILE A 221 3.44 9.38 5.77
C ILE A 221 4.47 8.25 5.79
N ASP A 222 4.59 7.48 4.71
CA ASP A 222 5.54 6.36 4.65
C ASP A 222 7.01 6.80 4.58
N GLU A 223 7.25 8.08 4.28
CA GLU A 223 8.56 8.71 4.30
C GLU A 223 9.00 9.17 5.71
N GLU A 224 8.06 9.22 6.67
CA GLU A 224 8.34 9.68 8.04
C GLU A 224 9.20 8.70 8.84
N ASP A 225 10.16 9.22 9.60
CA ASP A 225 11.06 8.41 10.46
C ASP A 225 10.30 7.60 11.53
N THR A 226 9.08 8.02 11.87
CA THR A 226 8.18 7.38 12.82
C THR A 226 7.36 6.24 12.22
N TYR A 227 7.26 6.14 10.89
CA TYR A 227 6.39 5.18 10.19
C TYR A 227 6.74 3.72 10.50
N GLU A 228 8.03 3.36 10.49
CA GLU A 228 8.47 2.00 10.86
C GLU A 228 8.17 1.67 12.34
N ASP A 229 8.15 2.69 13.20
CA ASP A 229 7.82 2.51 14.62
C ASP A 229 6.30 2.33 14.82
N TYR A 230 5.47 3.04 14.04
CA TYR A 230 4.03 2.79 13.92
C TYR A 230 3.72 1.36 13.50
N LEU A 231 4.42 0.84 12.48
CA LEU A 231 4.20 -0.52 11.98
C LEU A 231 4.63 -1.59 13.00
N SER A 232 5.77 -1.39 13.66
CA SER A 232 6.46 -2.46 14.38
C SER A 232 6.41 -2.36 15.91
N LYS A 233 6.36 -1.16 16.49
CA LYS A 233 6.58 -0.91 17.92
C LYS A 233 5.31 -0.67 18.73
N LEU A 234 4.26 -0.13 18.12
CA LEU A 234 3.03 0.22 18.84
C LEU A 234 2.15 -1.01 19.10
N SER A 235 1.59 -1.13 20.30
CA SER A 235 0.54 -2.12 20.57
C SER A 235 -0.69 -1.86 19.70
N ASP A 236 -1.60 -2.83 19.55
CA ASP A 236 -2.83 -2.64 18.76
C ASP A 236 -3.68 -1.46 19.29
N SER A 237 -3.66 -1.24 20.62
CA SER A 237 -4.29 -0.06 21.23
C SER A 237 -3.57 1.23 20.87
N GLY A 238 -2.24 1.23 20.84
CA GLY A 238 -1.45 2.39 20.43
C GLY A 238 -1.65 2.74 18.96
N VAL A 239 -1.76 1.74 18.08
CA VAL A 239 -2.10 1.94 16.66
C VAL A 239 -3.47 2.59 16.52
N LYS A 240 -4.46 2.13 17.29
CA LYS A 240 -5.78 2.75 17.29
C LYS A 240 -5.75 4.19 17.81
N GLU A 241 -5.00 4.46 18.87
CA GLU A 241 -4.84 5.83 19.39
C GLU A 241 -4.15 6.75 18.38
N VAL A 242 -3.29 6.23 17.51
CA VAL A 242 -2.75 7.00 16.37
C VAL A 242 -3.86 7.31 15.36
N HIS A 243 -4.69 6.34 14.98
CA HIS A 243 -5.81 6.58 14.06
C HIS A 243 -6.77 7.63 14.61
N ASP A 244 -7.16 7.51 15.88
CA ASP A 244 -8.07 8.44 16.55
C ASP A 244 -7.48 9.87 16.66
N ALA A 245 -6.16 10.02 16.60
CA ALA A 245 -5.47 11.31 16.66
C ALA A 245 -5.25 11.94 15.28
N VAL A 246 -5.08 11.13 14.23
CA VAL A 246 -4.75 11.56 12.87
C VAL A 246 -5.99 11.70 12.00
N LEU A 247 -7.07 10.97 12.27
CA LEU A 247 -8.31 11.06 11.52
C LEU A 247 -9.25 12.08 12.16
N GLY A 248 -9.80 13.00 11.36
CA GLY A 248 -10.69 14.05 11.85
C GLY A 248 -9.97 15.31 12.34
N GLY A 249 -8.68 15.48 12.01
CA GLY A 249 -7.91 16.67 12.33
C GLY A 249 -8.21 17.85 11.40
N GLU A 250 -7.78 19.04 11.80
CA GLU A 250 -7.90 20.24 10.95
C GLU A 250 -6.65 20.39 10.09
N TYR A 251 -6.64 19.79 8.90
CA TYR A 251 -5.49 19.81 7.99
C TYR A 251 -5.71 20.75 6.80
N GLU A 252 -4.64 21.37 6.32
CA GLU A 252 -4.61 22.16 5.08
C GLU A 252 -3.55 21.64 4.10
N THR A 253 -2.54 20.94 4.60
CA THR A 253 -1.40 20.41 3.85
C THR A 253 -1.07 18.97 4.26
N ASP A 254 -0.32 18.26 3.43
CA ASP A 254 0.22 16.94 3.77
C ASP A 254 1.17 17.00 4.98
N ASP A 255 1.92 18.09 5.12
CA ASP A 255 2.83 18.28 6.24
C ASP A 255 2.07 18.37 7.58
N ASP A 256 0.88 18.99 7.61
CA ASP A 256 0.04 18.99 8.82
C ASP A 256 -0.37 17.56 9.25
N ILE A 257 -0.59 16.68 8.26
CA ILE A 257 -0.96 15.28 8.48
C ILE A 257 0.27 14.49 8.95
N LYS A 258 1.43 14.69 8.32
CA LYS A 258 2.69 14.05 8.71
C LYS A 258 3.09 14.43 10.12
N ASP A 259 3.00 15.71 10.48
CA ASP A 259 3.27 16.20 11.83
C ASP A 259 2.34 15.54 12.85
N ALA A 260 1.02 15.56 12.59
CA ALA A 260 0.05 14.92 13.47
C ALA A 260 0.29 13.40 13.61
N PHE A 261 0.68 12.73 12.52
CA PHE A 261 1.02 11.32 12.53
C PHE A 261 2.28 11.06 13.35
N SER A 262 3.38 11.76 13.08
CA SER A 262 4.66 11.59 13.77
C SER A 262 4.52 11.87 15.26
N ASP A 263 3.78 12.91 15.64
CA ASP A 263 3.45 13.22 17.03
C ASP A 263 2.67 12.11 17.73
N ALA A 264 1.59 11.64 17.08
CA ALA A 264 0.74 10.60 17.63
C ALA A 264 1.52 9.28 17.82
N VAL A 265 2.39 8.93 16.86
CA VAL A 265 3.23 7.74 16.93
C VAL A 265 4.24 7.86 18.05
N LEU A 266 4.92 9.00 18.18
CA LEU A 266 5.93 9.22 19.20
C LEU A 266 5.33 9.18 20.61
N LEU A 267 4.19 9.84 20.81
CA LEU A 267 3.45 9.79 22.07
C LEU A 267 3.06 8.35 22.44
N ASN A 268 2.49 7.61 21.48
CA ASN A 268 2.08 6.22 21.70
C ASN A 268 3.26 5.26 21.80
N TYR A 269 4.42 5.57 21.22
CA TYR A 269 5.59 4.75 21.42
C TYR A 269 6.12 4.93 22.84
N ILE A 270 6.00 6.12 23.44
CA ILE A 270 6.33 6.32 24.85
C ILE A 270 5.37 5.55 25.76
N THR A 271 4.05 5.67 25.56
CA THR A 271 3.02 5.24 26.53
C THR A 271 2.38 3.86 26.23
N ASN A 272 2.35 3.43 24.98
CA ASN A 272 1.57 2.28 24.48
C ASN A 272 2.40 1.31 23.60
N ALA A 273 3.71 1.20 23.84
CA ALA A 273 4.60 0.28 23.13
C ALA A 273 4.27 -1.21 23.35
N LYS A 274 4.61 -2.07 22.37
CA LYS A 274 4.62 -3.54 22.52
C LYS A 274 5.69 -4.02 23.51
N SER A 275 6.76 -3.25 23.67
CA SER A 275 7.87 -3.60 24.58
C SER A 275 7.43 -3.53 26.03
N MET A 276 7.82 -4.51 26.84
CA MET A 276 7.63 -4.46 28.28
C MET A 276 8.73 -3.62 28.94
N GLY A 277 8.35 -2.66 29.80
CA GLY A 277 9.29 -1.84 30.56
C GLY A 277 9.40 -0.39 30.06
N PHE A 278 10.49 0.29 30.39
CA PHE A 278 10.71 1.71 30.08
C PHE A 278 11.96 1.98 29.23
N GLY A 279 12.69 0.93 28.84
CA GLY A 279 13.97 1.07 28.12
C GLY A 279 13.81 1.75 26.76
N HIS A 280 12.69 1.52 26.08
CA HIS A 280 12.36 2.14 24.78
C HIS A 280 12.29 3.66 24.88
N VAL A 281 11.90 4.24 26.03
CA VAL A 281 11.85 5.69 26.20
C VAL A 281 13.24 6.32 26.09
N SER A 282 14.29 5.62 26.54
CA SER A 282 15.67 6.10 26.37
C SER A 282 16.13 6.03 24.91
N GLU A 283 15.65 5.05 24.15
CA GLU A 283 15.93 4.94 22.71
C GLU A 283 15.23 6.06 21.94
N ILE A 284 13.97 6.34 22.29
CA ILE A 284 13.18 7.45 21.74
C ILE A 284 13.89 8.79 21.96
N PHE A 285 14.31 9.08 23.19
CA PHE A 285 15.00 10.33 23.52
C PHE A 285 16.30 10.53 22.74
N LYS A 286 16.96 9.45 22.29
CA LYS A 286 18.17 9.53 21.48
C LYS A 286 17.90 9.65 19.98
N LYS A 287 16.84 8.99 19.51
CA LYS A 287 16.49 8.93 18.09
C LYS A 287 15.73 10.19 17.65
N TYR A 288 14.86 10.70 18.51
CA TYR A 288 13.86 11.73 18.19
C TYR A 288 14.05 13.02 19.00
N ASP A 289 15.29 13.41 19.27
CA ASP A 289 15.61 14.60 20.05
C ASP A 289 15.00 15.88 19.44
N GLU A 290 15.08 16.03 18.11
CA GLU A 290 14.56 17.18 17.37
C GLU A 290 13.02 17.27 17.50
N LEU A 291 12.29 16.21 17.10
CA LEU A 291 10.82 16.16 17.21
C LEU A 291 10.31 16.34 18.65
N LEU A 292 11.02 15.77 19.64
CA LEU A 292 10.68 15.96 21.06
C LEU A 292 10.87 17.42 21.48
N SER A 293 11.94 18.06 21.02
CA SER A 293 12.27 19.44 21.34
C SER A 293 11.29 20.43 20.69
N GLU A 294 10.87 20.18 19.45
CA GLU A 294 9.82 20.93 18.75
C GLU A 294 8.49 20.87 19.53
N ASN A 295 8.21 19.70 20.11
CA ASN A 295 7.08 19.48 21.02
C ASN A 295 7.31 19.95 22.47
N GLY A 296 8.42 20.65 22.72
CA GLY A 296 8.73 21.30 23.98
C GLY A 296 9.26 20.39 25.08
N ILE A 297 9.72 19.18 24.73
CA ILE A 297 10.46 18.25 25.60
C ILE A 297 11.95 18.42 25.31
N ASP A 298 12.62 19.24 26.12
CA ASP A 298 14.08 19.40 26.08
C ASP A 298 14.73 18.13 26.64
N THR A 299 15.28 17.28 25.76
CA THR A 299 15.81 15.97 26.17
C THR A 299 17.12 16.09 26.94
N GLU A 300 17.89 17.17 26.75
CA GLU A 300 19.19 17.38 27.41
C GLU A 300 19.04 17.53 28.93
N LEU A 301 17.90 18.03 29.42
CA LEU A 301 17.62 18.17 30.85
C LEU A 301 17.68 16.84 31.62
N ILE A 302 17.56 15.71 30.93
CA ILE A 302 17.69 14.40 31.58
C ILE A 302 19.13 14.07 31.96
N ASP A 303 20.12 14.74 31.39
CA ASP A 303 21.52 14.52 31.72
C ASP A 303 21.93 15.17 33.05
N ASP A 304 21.14 16.12 33.53
CA ASP A 304 21.34 16.82 34.81
C ASP A 304 20.81 16.06 36.02
N VAL A 305 20.08 14.96 35.84
CA VAL A 305 19.51 14.15 36.93
C VAL A 305 20.27 12.84 37.16
N ASP A 306 20.41 12.44 38.43
CA ASP A 306 21.13 11.22 38.82
C ASP A 306 20.33 9.96 38.43
N ASN A 307 18.99 10.00 38.55
CA ASN A 307 18.11 8.86 38.35
C ASN A 307 17.26 8.96 37.07
N LYS A 308 17.90 8.88 35.90
CA LYS A 308 17.22 8.91 34.58
C LYS A 308 16.15 7.82 34.43
N ASN A 309 16.39 6.65 35.01
CA ASN A 309 15.44 5.52 34.99
C ASN A 309 14.11 5.85 35.67
N TYR A 310 14.12 6.69 36.71
CA TYR A 310 12.89 7.18 37.33
C TYR A 310 12.06 7.98 36.32
N VAL A 311 12.71 8.88 35.57
CA VAL A 311 12.06 9.72 34.56
C VAL A 311 11.45 8.86 33.45
N TYR A 312 12.24 7.98 32.83
CA TYR A 312 11.76 7.08 31.79
C TYR A 312 10.60 6.20 32.26
N LYS A 313 10.67 5.66 33.48
CA LYS A 313 9.59 4.87 34.04
C LYS A 313 8.31 5.68 34.24
N LYS A 314 8.41 6.95 34.64
CA LYS A 314 7.25 7.82 34.80
C LYS A 314 6.57 8.10 33.47
N LEU A 315 7.34 8.44 32.43
CA LEU A 315 6.83 8.67 31.09
C LEU A 315 6.18 7.41 30.50
N ALA A 316 6.86 6.26 30.57
CA ALA A 316 6.34 4.97 30.08
C ALA A 316 5.05 4.52 30.77
N SER A 317 4.81 4.97 32.00
CA SER A 317 3.60 4.65 32.77
C SER A 317 2.53 5.74 32.74
N SER A 318 2.78 6.84 32.01
CA SER A 318 1.83 7.94 31.91
C SER A 318 0.63 7.55 31.05
N THR A 319 -0.46 8.29 31.23
CA THR A 319 -1.66 8.18 30.39
C THR A 319 -1.89 9.49 29.64
N ASP A 320 -0.80 10.22 29.36
CA ASP A 320 -0.84 11.53 28.75
C ASP A 320 -1.27 11.40 27.28
N LYS A 321 -2.16 12.29 26.84
CA LYS A 321 -2.83 12.22 25.52
C LYS A 321 -2.32 13.25 24.51
N ASN A 322 -1.38 14.10 24.92
CA ASN A 322 -0.76 15.12 24.09
C ASN A 322 0.60 15.50 24.70
N PHE A 323 1.45 16.16 23.91
CA PHE A 323 2.78 16.60 24.37
C PHE A 323 2.73 17.64 25.48
N ALA A 324 1.69 18.49 25.54
CA ALA A 324 1.56 19.48 26.61
C ALA A 324 1.40 18.82 28.00
N ASP A 325 0.69 17.69 28.08
CA ASP A 325 0.55 16.92 29.31
C ASP A 325 1.78 16.06 29.59
N LEU A 326 2.35 15.43 28.54
CA LEU A 326 3.60 14.69 28.66
C LEU A 326 4.75 15.57 29.18
N LYS A 327 4.83 16.82 28.72
CA LYS A 327 5.79 17.82 29.19
C LYS A 327 5.65 18.09 30.68
N LYS A 328 4.43 18.27 31.19
CA LYS A 328 4.20 18.46 32.62
C LYS A 328 4.65 17.23 33.40
N THR A 329 4.40 16.02 32.88
CA THR A 329 4.85 14.77 33.49
C THR A 329 6.38 14.68 33.49
N TYR A 330 7.03 15.03 32.38
CA TYR A 330 8.48 15.05 32.23
C TYR A 330 9.15 16.02 33.21
N GLU A 331 8.76 17.29 33.23
CA GLU A 331 9.31 18.31 34.12
C GLU A 331 9.12 17.96 35.60
N LYS A 332 7.96 17.36 35.94
CA LYS A 332 7.69 16.87 37.29
C LYS A 332 8.57 15.68 37.63
N ALA A 333 8.83 14.78 36.68
CA ALA A 333 9.68 13.62 36.90
C ALA A 333 11.14 14.03 37.10
N LEU A 334 11.65 14.98 36.31
CA LEU A 334 12.99 15.57 36.47
C LEU A 334 13.20 16.10 37.89
N LYS A 335 12.29 16.95 38.39
CA LYS A 335 12.37 17.52 39.75
C LYS A 335 12.37 16.48 40.88
N ASN A 336 11.81 15.30 40.62
CA ASN A 336 11.68 14.23 41.62
C ASN A 336 12.72 13.12 41.46
N ALA A 337 13.53 13.13 40.40
CA ALA A 337 14.48 12.07 40.10
C ALA A 337 15.52 11.89 41.22
N ASP A 338 16.05 13.00 41.75
CA ASP A 338 17.13 12.97 42.74
C ASP A 338 16.65 12.86 44.20
N SER A 339 15.35 13.09 44.43
CA SER A 339 14.74 13.02 45.77
C SER A 339 14.19 11.63 46.13
N GLN A 340 14.12 10.71 45.15
CA GLN A 340 13.72 9.31 45.37
C GLN A 340 14.96 8.41 45.36
N GLY A 341 15.61 8.29 46.53
CA GLY A 341 16.64 7.27 46.75
C GLY A 341 16.08 5.86 46.54
N GLU A 342 16.92 4.96 46.02
CA GLU A 342 16.59 3.56 45.75
C GLU A 342 15.90 2.90 46.96
N SER A 343 14.60 2.62 46.84
CA SER A 343 13.95 1.72 47.80
C SER A 343 14.24 0.28 47.38
N ALA A 344 15.24 -0.31 48.03
CA ALA A 344 15.48 -1.74 48.04
C ALA A 344 14.29 -2.49 48.69
N GLY A 345 13.87 -3.58 48.06
CA GLY A 345 12.98 -4.62 48.58
C GLY A 345 12.32 -5.39 47.42
N GLY A 346 12.50 -6.69 47.20
CA GLY A 346 13.08 -7.77 48.01
C GLY A 346 12.14 -8.99 48.01
N GLY A 347 12.55 -10.09 47.35
CA GLY A 347 11.93 -11.44 47.37
C GLY A 347 11.61 -11.94 45.96
N GLY A 348 12.27 -12.93 45.33
CA GLY A 348 12.87 -14.19 45.81
C GLY A 348 11.87 -15.34 45.54
N GLY A 349 12.13 -16.44 44.81
CA GLY A 349 13.29 -16.96 44.10
C GLY A 349 12.91 -18.25 43.34
N GLY A 350 13.87 -18.92 42.71
CA GLY A 350 13.66 -20.26 42.14
C GLY A 350 14.67 -20.63 41.05
N GLY A 351 15.88 -20.99 41.46
CA GLY A 351 16.96 -21.39 40.56
C GLY A 351 16.79 -22.79 39.96
N GLY A 352 17.36 -22.97 38.78
CA GLY A 352 17.61 -24.26 38.14
C GLY A 352 18.75 -24.09 37.14
N GLY A 353 19.98 -24.33 37.60
CA GLY A 353 21.17 -24.30 36.76
C GLY A 353 21.32 -25.56 35.91
N GLY A 354 21.77 -25.39 34.68
CA GLY A 354 22.21 -26.46 33.79
C GLY A 354 23.39 -25.97 32.95
N SER A 355 24.55 -26.59 33.15
CA SER A 355 25.82 -26.32 32.51
C SER A 355 25.77 -26.27 30.98
N PHE A 356 26.43 -25.27 30.39
CA PHE A 356 26.91 -25.35 29.01
C PHE A 356 28.15 -26.26 28.97
N SER A 357 28.07 -27.31 28.17
CA SER A 357 29.23 -28.08 27.71
C SER A 357 29.19 -28.12 26.19
N GLU A 358 30.29 -27.64 25.63
CA GLU A 358 30.66 -27.59 24.24
C GLU A 358 30.83 -29.01 23.68
N SER A 359 30.13 -29.35 22.60
CA SER A 359 30.48 -30.49 21.73
C SER A 359 29.90 -30.33 20.34
N THR A 360 30.84 -30.35 19.40
CA THR A 360 30.79 -30.45 17.93
C THR A 360 29.63 -31.24 17.33
N VAL A 361 28.97 -30.65 16.33
CA VAL A 361 28.00 -31.30 15.43
C VAL A 361 28.73 -31.85 14.21
N THR A 362 28.52 -33.15 13.93
CA THR A 362 28.92 -33.83 12.69
C THR A 362 27.69 -33.96 11.79
N ILE A 363 27.78 -33.53 10.53
CA ILE A 363 26.70 -33.62 9.53
C ILE A 363 26.81 -34.94 8.75
N PRO A 364 25.73 -35.74 8.64
CA PRO A 364 25.53 -36.66 7.53
C PRO A 364 24.70 -36.00 6.42
N SER A 365 25.27 -36.01 5.22
CA SER A 365 24.67 -35.75 3.92
C SER A 365 23.57 -36.77 3.63
N ASP A 366 22.37 -36.33 3.25
CA ASP A 366 21.57 -36.92 2.16
C ASP A 366 20.41 -35.98 1.80
N GLY A 367 20.29 -35.66 0.50
CA GLY A 367 19.32 -34.69 -0.02
C GLY A 367 17.89 -35.22 -0.10
N PRO A 368 16.86 -34.36 -0.09
CA PRO A 368 15.47 -34.82 -0.11
C PRO A 368 15.03 -35.21 -1.53
N SER A 369 14.66 -36.49 -1.66
CA SER A 369 13.91 -37.06 -2.79
C SER A 369 12.47 -36.53 -2.83
N THR A 370 11.98 -36.25 -4.04
CA THR A 370 10.59 -35.89 -4.37
C THR A 370 9.62 -37.06 -4.14
N PRO A 371 8.43 -36.87 -3.54
CA PRO A 371 7.36 -37.87 -3.57
C PRO A 371 6.51 -37.76 -4.85
N VAL A 372 6.30 -38.91 -5.47
CA VAL A 372 5.41 -39.20 -6.60
C VAL A 372 3.96 -39.35 -6.09
N ILE A 373 2.97 -38.74 -6.77
CA ILE A 373 1.54 -38.89 -6.47
C ILE A 373 0.92 -39.97 -7.38
N SER A 374 0.31 -40.99 -6.78
CA SER A 374 -0.61 -41.95 -7.42
C SER A 374 -2.01 -41.80 -6.81
N GLY A 375 -3.04 -41.63 -7.64
CA GLY A 375 -4.40 -41.28 -7.20
C GLY A 375 -5.29 -42.46 -6.76
N GLN A 376 -6.44 -42.11 -6.15
CA GLN A 376 -7.77 -42.68 -6.43
C GLN A 376 -8.88 -41.89 -5.71
N GLU A 377 -10.03 -41.81 -6.40
CA GLU A 377 -11.24 -41.02 -6.16
C GLU A 377 -12.12 -41.50 -4.99
N ASN A 378 -12.87 -40.58 -4.35
CA ASN A 378 -14.33 -40.68 -4.13
C ASN A 378 -14.93 -39.50 -3.32
N GLY A 379 -15.66 -38.63 -4.02
CA GLY A 379 -16.99 -38.07 -3.66
C GLY A 379 -17.23 -37.31 -2.35
N SER A 380 -17.23 -35.97 -2.39
CA SER A 380 -18.43 -35.12 -2.28
C SER A 380 -18.05 -33.66 -2.60
N GLY A 381 -18.83 -32.99 -3.44
CA GLY A 381 -18.45 -31.74 -4.09
C GLY A 381 -18.48 -30.51 -3.20
N TYR A 382 -17.29 -30.02 -2.87
CA TYR A 382 -16.94 -28.60 -2.83
C TYR A 382 -15.66 -28.49 -3.67
N ILE A 383 -15.62 -27.62 -4.68
CA ILE A 383 -14.39 -27.43 -5.47
C ILE A 383 -13.42 -26.64 -4.58
N ASP A 384 -12.52 -27.34 -3.91
CA ASP A 384 -11.48 -26.80 -3.04
C ASP A 384 -10.31 -26.25 -3.87
N ASN A 385 -10.25 -24.93 -4.03
CA ASN A 385 -9.10 -24.25 -4.64
C ASN A 385 -7.84 -24.26 -3.76
N ALA A 386 -7.92 -24.68 -2.49
CA ALA A 386 -6.85 -24.63 -1.48
C ALA A 386 -6.03 -25.94 -1.34
N SER A 387 -5.95 -26.78 -2.37
CA SER A 387 -5.19 -28.04 -2.26
C SER A 387 -3.66 -27.81 -2.20
N HIS A 388 -3.12 -27.82 -0.97
CA HIS A 388 -1.70 -27.94 -0.61
C HIS A 388 -1.52 -29.01 0.50
N PRO A 389 -0.34 -29.61 0.69
CA PRO A 389 -0.13 -30.66 1.70
C PRO A 389 0.21 -30.14 3.11
N PHE A 390 0.22 -28.82 3.33
CA PHE A 390 0.72 -28.20 4.57
C PHE A 390 -0.31 -28.23 5.71
N GLU A 391 0.10 -28.75 6.87
CA GLU A 391 -0.75 -28.94 8.06
C GLU A 391 -0.74 -27.71 9.00
N ASP A 392 0.23 -26.81 8.85
CA ASP A 392 0.47 -25.62 9.69
C ASP A 392 -0.19 -24.33 9.16
N MET A 393 -1.21 -24.47 8.32
CA MET A 393 -1.95 -23.36 7.70
C MET A 393 -3.23 -22.97 8.45
N ALA A 394 -3.53 -23.63 9.57
CA ALA A 394 -4.74 -23.36 10.37
C ALA A 394 -4.83 -21.91 10.85
N ASP A 395 -3.73 -21.33 11.32
CA ASP A 395 -3.63 -19.92 11.77
C ASP A 395 -3.31 -18.94 10.61
N ALA A 396 -3.30 -19.45 9.37
CA ALA A 396 -3.03 -18.69 8.16
C ALA A 396 -4.03 -19.03 7.04
N SER A 397 -5.30 -19.24 7.40
CA SER A 397 -6.38 -19.56 6.47
C SER A 397 -6.49 -18.56 5.31
N TRP A 398 -6.24 -17.27 5.58
CA TRP A 398 -6.17 -16.18 4.60
C TRP A 398 -5.12 -16.41 3.50
N ALA A 399 -4.04 -17.15 3.78
CA ALA A 399 -2.97 -17.47 2.83
C ALA A 399 -3.15 -18.82 2.13
N SER A 400 -4.11 -19.64 2.58
CA SER A 400 -4.26 -21.03 2.16
C SER A 400 -4.46 -21.15 0.65
N GLU A 401 -5.32 -20.31 0.06
CA GLU A 401 -5.57 -20.30 -1.38
C GLU A 401 -4.34 -19.88 -2.18
N SER A 402 -3.69 -18.77 -1.80
CA SER A 402 -2.48 -18.26 -2.45
C SER A 402 -1.31 -19.25 -2.37
N VAL A 403 -1.14 -19.89 -1.21
CA VAL A 403 -0.14 -20.95 -1.00
C VAL A 403 -0.47 -22.18 -1.86
N GLY A 404 -1.74 -22.59 -1.93
CA GLY A 404 -2.17 -23.65 -2.83
C GLY A 404 -1.87 -23.35 -4.30
N ALA A 405 -2.16 -22.13 -4.75
CA ALA A 405 -1.94 -21.70 -6.13
C ALA A 405 -0.45 -21.66 -6.51
N LEU A 406 0.41 -21.13 -5.64
CA LEU A 406 1.86 -21.06 -5.87
C LEU A 406 2.53 -22.44 -5.74
N TYR A 407 2.04 -23.29 -4.84
CA TYR A 407 2.53 -24.65 -4.67
C TYR A 407 2.25 -25.52 -5.90
N LYS A 408 1.01 -25.45 -6.44
CA LYS A 408 0.63 -26.15 -7.68
C LYS A 408 1.48 -25.72 -8.90
N ARG A 409 1.87 -24.45 -8.95
CA ARG A 409 2.76 -23.90 -9.99
C ARG A 409 4.25 -24.23 -9.77
N GLY A 410 4.59 -24.87 -8.65
CA GLY A 410 5.97 -25.22 -8.31
C GLY A 410 6.86 -24.02 -7.95
N ILE A 411 6.25 -22.87 -7.65
CA ILE A 411 6.95 -21.64 -7.23
C ILE A 411 7.42 -21.80 -5.78
N ILE A 412 6.61 -22.42 -4.92
CA ILE A 412 6.92 -22.72 -3.53
C ILE A 412 6.88 -24.22 -3.24
N SER A 413 7.61 -24.67 -2.22
CA SER A 413 7.82 -26.10 -1.92
C SER A 413 7.57 -26.49 -0.46
N GLY A 414 7.34 -25.51 0.42
CA GLY A 414 7.31 -25.68 1.88
C GLY A 414 8.70 -25.84 2.50
N LYS A 415 8.81 -25.68 3.82
CA LYS A 415 10.03 -25.97 4.59
C LYS A 415 10.21 -27.48 4.81
N SER A 416 9.11 -28.23 4.77
CA SER A 416 9.11 -29.70 4.73
C SER A 416 7.92 -30.21 3.90
N THR A 417 7.78 -31.53 3.76
CA THR A 417 6.66 -32.15 3.02
C THR A 417 5.27 -31.83 3.60
N LYS A 418 5.21 -31.38 4.86
CA LYS A 418 3.95 -31.09 5.59
C LYS A 418 3.90 -29.72 6.27
N ALA A 419 4.97 -28.93 6.20
CA ALA A 419 5.04 -27.63 6.87
C ALA A 419 5.45 -26.52 5.91
N PHE A 420 4.67 -25.43 5.89
CA PHE A 420 4.94 -24.24 5.11
C PHE A 420 5.66 -23.13 5.90
N ASP A 421 5.36 -23.01 7.20
CA ASP A 421 5.77 -21.92 8.09
C ASP A 421 5.26 -20.53 7.63
N PRO A 422 3.94 -20.29 7.63
CA PRO A 422 3.34 -19.05 7.12
C PRO A 422 3.67 -17.80 7.95
N SER A 423 4.15 -17.97 9.19
CA SER A 423 4.57 -16.86 10.05
C SER A 423 6.10 -16.66 10.07
N GLY A 424 6.84 -17.60 9.48
CA GLY A 424 8.29 -17.59 9.40
C GLY A 424 8.86 -16.49 8.53
N PHE A 425 10.17 -16.28 8.67
CA PHE A 425 10.92 -15.36 7.84
C PHE A 425 11.40 -16.05 6.57
N VAL A 426 11.30 -15.32 5.46
CA VAL A 426 11.82 -15.68 4.15
C VAL A 426 13.23 -15.12 4.04
N THR A 427 14.16 -15.97 3.64
CA THR A 427 15.53 -15.56 3.33
C THR A 427 15.61 -14.88 1.96
N ARG A 428 16.64 -14.06 1.72
CA ARG A 428 16.86 -13.39 0.43
C ARG A 428 16.92 -14.37 -0.75
N GLU A 429 17.50 -15.54 -0.53
CA GLU A 429 17.63 -16.61 -1.54
C GLU A 429 16.29 -17.28 -1.85
N GLU A 430 15.45 -17.50 -0.84
CA GLU A 430 14.10 -18.02 -1.00
C GLU A 430 13.19 -17.02 -1.71
N PHE A 431 13.35 -15.72 -1.41
CA PHE A 431 12.65 -14.66 -2.11
C PHE A 431 13.07 -14.60 -3.59
N ALA A 432 14.37 -14.61 -3.88
CA ALA A 432 14.88 -14.62 -5.26
C ALA A 432 14.34 -15.82 -6.06
N LYS A 433 14.27 -17.00 -5.45
CA LYS A 433 13.64 -18.19 -6.06
C LYS A 433 12.17 -17.93 -6.41
N MET A 434 11.38 -17.40 -5.46
CA MET A 434 9.96 -17.15 -5.68
C MET A 434 9.74 -16.12 -6.78
N ALA A 435 10.49 -15.01 -6.76
CA ALA A 435 10.40 -13.96 -7.77
C ALA A 435 10.79 -14.48 -9.17
N VAL A 436 11.94 -15.15 -9.31
CA VAL A 436 12.38 -15.67 -10.61
C VAL A 436 11.41 -16.71 -11.16
N LEU A 437 10.93 -17.65 -10.33
CA LEU A 437 9.97 -18.65 -10.80
C LEU A 437 8.59 -18.07 -11.13
N ALA A 438 8.18 -16.99 -10.45
CA ALA A 438 6.90 -16.34 -10.72
C ALA A 438 6.92 -15.49 -12.00
N PHE A 439 8.03 -14.79 -12.27
CA PHE A 439 8.06 -13.73 -13.30
C PHE A 439 8.98 -14.03 -14.49
N VAL A 440 10.05 -14.79 -14.29
CA VAL A 440 11.06 -15.06 -15.33
C VAL A 440 10.96 -16.49 -15.87
N GLY A 441 10.49 -17.43 -15.04
CA GLY A 441 10.42 -18.85 -15.34
C GLY A 441 11.62 -19.63 -14.81
N ARG A 442 11.82 -20.88 -15.28
CA ARG A 442 12.91 -21.74 -14.78
C ARG A 442 14.24 -21.35 -15.45
N PRO A 443 15.24 -20.86 -14.69
CA PRO A 443 16.50 -20.43 -15.29
C PRO A 443 17.36 -21.62 -15.73
N GLU A 444 17.94 -21.52 -16.93
CA GLU A 444 18.93 -22.47 -17.46
C GLU A 444 20.30 -21.78 -17.63
N GLY A 445 21.36 -22.40 -17.14
CA GLY A 445 22.74 -22.00 -17.47
C GLY A 445 23.27 -20.71 -16.81
N ALA A 446 22.62 -20.17 -15.78
CA ALA A 446 23.06 -18.95 -15.11
C ALA A 446 24.44 -19.10 -14.43
N GLN A 447 25.37 -18.21 -14.79
CA GLN A 447 26.71 -18.12 -14.18
C GLN A 447 26.63 -17.34 -12.87
N ASN A 448 27.26 -17.83 -11.80
CA ASN A 448 27.23 -17.17 -10.49
C ASN A 448 28.22 -15.99 -10.41
N PRO A 449 27.77 -14.73 -10.31
CA PRO A 449 28.68 -13.59 -10.17
C PRO A 449 29.05 -13.28 -8.71
N PHE A 450 28.47 -13.99 -7.73
CA PHE A 450 28.59 -13.67 -6.31
C PHE A 450 29.46 -14.70 -5.57
N SER A 451 30.39 -14.23 -4.73
CA SER A 451 31.29 -15.10 -3.95
C SER A 451 30.64 -15.74 -2.72
N ASP A 452 29.53 -15.17 -2.25
CA ASP A 452 28.80 -15.57 -1.05
C ASP A 452 27.51 -16.37 -1.35
N VAL A 453 27.17 -16.55 -2.63
CA VAL A 453 26.03 -17.36 -3.06
C VAL A 453 26.52 -18.72 -3.52
N SER A 454 25.97 -19.80 -2.98
CA SER A 454 26.33 -21.17 -3.37
C SER A 454 25.17 -22.14 -3.18
N GLY A 455 25.23 -23.33 -3.79
CA GLY A 455 24.20 -24.35 -3.64
C GLY A 455 22.94 -24.11 -4.47
N TRP A 456 21.77 -24.43 -3.91
CA TRP A 456 20.51 -24.56 -4.66
C TRP A 456 19.97 -23.21 -5.17
N SER A 457 20.33 -22.10 -4.54
CA SER A 457 19.81 -20.75 -4.83
C SER A 457 20.53 -20.06 -5.98
N VAL A 458 21.73 -20.54 -6.36
CA VAL A 458 22.58 -19.97 -7.40
C VAL A 458 21.85 -19.62 -8.70
N PRO A 459 21.11 -20.53 -9.35
CA PRO A 459 20.51 -20.21 -10.65
C PRO A 459 19.41 -19.14 -10.53
N TYR A 460 18.75 -19.04 -9.37
CA TYR A 460 17.72 -18.03 -9.12
C TYR A 460 18.33 -16.67 -8.78
N VAL A 461 19.33 -16.64 -7.89
CA VAL A 461 19.98 -15.38 -7.50
C VAL A 461 20.76 -14.78 -8.67
N ALA A 462 21.43 -15.61 -9.49
CA ALA A 462 22.11 -15.13 -10.68
C ALA A 462 21.13 -14.60 -11.74
N SER A 463 19.98 -15.23 -11.92
CA SER A 463 18.97 -14.78 -12.89
C SER A 463 18.17 -13.56 -12.42
N ALA A 464 18.06 -13.34 -11.11
CA ALA A 464 17.48 -12.12 -10.56
C ALA A 464 18.41 -10.90 -10.67
N PHE A 465 19.70 -11.13 -10.95
CA PHE A 465 20.71 -10.08 -11.07
C PHE A 465 20.95 -9.61 -12.52
N CYS A 466 20.86 -10.54 -13.47
CA CYS A 466 20.96 -10.26 -14.91
C CYS A 466 19.68 -9.63 -15.45
#